data_AF-A0A534J6P0-F1
#
_entry.id   AF-A0A534J6P0-F1
#
_cell.length_a   1.000
_cell.length_b   1.000
_cell.length_c   1.000
_cell.angle_alpha   90.00
_cell.angle_beta   90.00
_cell.angle_gamma   90.00
#
_symmetry.space_group_name_H-M   'P 1'
#
loop_
_entity.id
_entity.type
_entity.pdbx_description
1 polymer ?
#
loop_
_entity_poly.entity_id
_entity_poly.type
_entity_poly.pdbx_seq_one_letter_code
_entity_poly.pdbx_strand_id
1 'polypeptide(L)'
;EAGILLTPVPHPERFGVAEVDREGNVLGLVEKPKAPKSDLALVGIYLLRPSIFPVIDRLKPSWRNELEITEALDDLRRAGHRIRAYRVNGWWKDTGRPEDILDANRLVLEDLEPRMEGKVEVGAEIRGRVRVGPGTVVKAGSVIQGPAIIGRDCVIGPRARVGPYTAIGDGCRLVGADIESSIVIGDSEIATPTKVVNSLIGRHTSILSAKDRQPAGQSLIVGENSTAYL
;
A
#
# COMPACT_ATOMS: atom_id res chain seq x y z
N GLU A 1 -7.20 28.59 14.25
CA GLU A 1 -5.79 28.85 13.90
C GLU A 1 -5.12 27.65 13.25
N ALA A 2 -5.49 26.42 13.62
CA ALA A 2 -5.11 25.22 12.89
C ALA A 2 -6.35 24.45 12.36
N GLY A 3 -6.15 23.68 11.30
CA GLY A 3 -7.08 22.69 10.80
C GLY A 3 -6.38 21.32 10.71
N ILE A 4 -7.07 20.25 11.07
CA ILE A 4 -6.56 18.87 10.97
C ILE A 4 -7.57 18.00 10.25
N LEU A 5 -7.08 17.03 9.48
CA LEU A 5 -7.92 16.03 8.83
C LEU A 5 -7.88 14.73 9.61
N LEU A 6 -9.05 14.14 9.79
CA LEU A 6 -9.28 12.93 10.56
C LEU A 6 -10.02 11.88 9.74
N THR A 7 -9.77 10.62 10.05
CA THR A 7 -10.53 9.48 9.51
C THR A 7 -10.80 8.47 10.63
N PRO A 8 -11.99 7.84 10.67
CA PRO A 8 -12.21 6.72 11.57
C PRO A 8 -11.32 5.54 11.17
N VAL A 9 -10.75 4.85 12.15
CA VAL A 9 -9.91 3.66 11.96
C VAL A 9 -10.29 2.55 12.94
N PRO A 10 -10.13 1.26 12.56
CA PRO A 10 -10.47 0.14 13.44
C PRO A 10 -9.47 -0.08 14.59
N HIS A 11 -8.22 0.41 14.43
CA HIS A 11 -7.13 0.22 15.39
C HIS A 11 -6.48 1.57 15.78
N PRO A 12 -7.22 2.45 16.48
CA PRO A 12 -6.78 3.81 16.79
C PRO A 12 -5.52 3.88 17.68
N GLU A 13 -5.21 2.83 18.44
CA GLU A 13 -4.00 2.75 19.28
C GLU A 13 -2.68 2.84 18.50
N ARG A 14 -2.73 2.67 17.17
CA ARG A 14 -1.56 2.73 16.29
C ARG A 14 -1.26 4.15 15.78
N PHE A 15 -2.13 5.11 16.05
CA PHE A 15 -2.09 6.45 15.44
C PHE A 15 -2.15 7.57 16.48
N GLY A 16 -1.94 8.81 16.03
CA GLY A 16 -2.36 9.99 16.76
C GLY A 16 -3.88 10.14 16.72
N VAL A 17 -4.54 10.11 17.88
CA VAL A 17 -6.00 10.12 18.00
C VAL A 17 -6.49 11.46 18.51
N ALA A 18 -7.55 11.98 17.90
CA ALA A 18 -8.19 13.23 18.30
C ALA A 18 -9.58 12.99 18.91
N GLU A 19 -9.87 13.69 20.01
CA GLU A 19 -11.21 13.84 20.56
C GLU A 19 -11.82 15.13 20.02
N VAL A 20 -13.07 15.10 19.53
CA VAL A 20 -13.70 16.22 18.83
C VAL A 20 -15.12 16.43 19.34
N ASP A 21 -15.55 17.68 19.53
CA ASP A 21 -16.93 18.02 19.86
C ASP A 21 -17.89 17.95 18.65
N ARG A 22 -19.17 18.24 18.87
CA ARG A 22 -20.20 18.19 17.83
C ARG A 22 -20.02 19.27 16.78
N GLU A 23 -19.40 20.38 17.15
CA GLU A 23 -19.14 21.53 16.31
C GLU A 23 -17.85 21.35 15.47
N GLY A 24 -17.07 20.30 15.70
CA GLY A 24 -15.82 20.01 15.00
C GLY A 24 -14.60 20.71 15.59
N ASN A 25 -14.64 21.14 16.86
CA ASN A 25 -13.45 21.60 17.59
C ASN A 25 -12.76 20.42 18.26
N VAL A 26 -11.43 20.43 18.20
CA VAL A 26 -10.62 19.42 18.86
C VAL A 26 -10.58 19.68 20.37
N LEU A 27 -10.94 18.67 21.17
CA LEU A 27 -10.94 18.68 22.63
C LEU A 27 -9.64 18.13 23.22
N GLY A 28 -8.95 17.26 22.49
CA GLY A 28 -7.67 16.70 22.90
C GLY A 28 -7.03 15.87 21.79
N LEU A 29 -5.71 15.73 21.83
CA LEU A 29 -4.95 14.81 20.96
C LEU A 29 -3.98 13.98 21.78
N VAL A 30 -3.79 12.72 21.41
CA VAL A 30 -2.84 11.81 22.06
C VAL A 30 -2.16 10.91 21.02
N GLU A 31 -0.83 10.82 21.06
CA GLU A 31 -0.07 9.88 20.23
C GLU A 31 -0.19 8.45 20.75
N LYS A 32 -0.60 7.52 19.86
CA LYS A 32 -0.64 6.07 20.11
C LYS A 32 -1.21 5.71 21.49
N PRO A 33 -2.43 6.16 21.81
CA PRO A 33 -3.01 5.96 23.14
C PRO A 33 -3.27 4.48 23.41
N LYS A 34 -2.88 4.00 24.61
CA LYS A 34 -3.23 2.64 25.06
C LYS A 34 -4.74 2.43 25.21
N ALA A 35 -5.46 3.49 25.58
CA ALA A 35 -6.91 3.53 25.72
C ALA A 35 -7.46 4.72 24.90
N PRO A 36 -7.70 4.53 23.60
CA PRO A 36 -8.16 5.60 22.71
C PRO A 36 -9.54 6.09 23.12
N LYS A 37 -9.72 7.41 23.21
CA LYS A 37 -11.01 8.06 23.52
C LYS A 37 -11.93 8.20 22.30
N SER A 38 -11.41 7.96 21.11
CA SER A 38 -12.10 8.05 19.83
C SER A 38 -11.43 7.11 18.82
N ASP A 39 -12.14 6.78 17.76
CA ASP A 39 -11.64 6.07 16.58
C ASP A 39 -11.05 7.02 15.53
N LEU A 40 -11.03 8.33 15.78
CA LEU A 40 -10.57 9.34 14.81
C LEU A 40 -9.05 9.50 14.84
N ALA A 41 -8.39 8.95 13.83
CA ALA A 41 -6.95 9.08 13.63
C ALA A 41 -6.59 10.33 12.79
N LEU A 42 -5.46 10.94 13.10
CA LEU A 42 -4.80 11.95 12.27
C LEU A 42 -4.38 11.35 10.93
N VAL A 43 -4.81 11.99 9.84
CA VAL A 43 -4.53 11.57 8.46
C VAL A 43 -3.14 12.00 7.98
N GLY A 44 -2.49 12.94 8.68
CA GLY A 44 -1.23 13.54 8.24
C GLY A 44 -1.39 14.78 7.37
N ILE A 45 -2.59 15.36 7.29
CA ILE A 45 -2.84 16.63 6.59
C ILE A 45 -3.22 17.70 7.60
N TYR A 46 -2.44 18.78 7.61
CA TYR A 46 -2.53 19.85 8.59
C TYR A 46 -2.56 21.21 7.89
N LEU A 47 -3.45 22.09 8.33
CA LEU A 47 -3.51 23.49 7.92
C LEU A 47 -3.05 24.34 9.11
N LEU A 48 -1.79 24.74 9.12
CA LEU A 48 -1.15 25.37 10.28
C LEU A 48 -0.80 26.83 10.01
N ARG A 49 -1.11 27.71 10.96
CA ARG A 49 -0.61 29.09 10.99
C ARG A 49 0.74 29.14 11.72
N PRO A 50 1.55 30.20 11.51
CA PRO A 50 2.84 30.35 12.19
C PRO A 50 2.81 30.31 13.73
N SER A 51 1.63 30.45 14.34
CA SER A 51 1.46 30.26 15.79
C SER A 51 1.86 28.87 16.30
N ILE A 52 2.02 27.88 15.43
CA ILE A 52 2.54 26.56 15.80
C ILE A 52 4.04 26.55 16.11
N PHE A 53 4.84 27.43 15.50
CA PHE A 53 6.32 27.37 15.65
C PHE A 53 6.79 27.58 17.09
N PRO A 54 6.28 28.57 17.85
CA PRO A 54 6.64 28.71 19.26
C PRO A 54 6.25 27.52 20.13
N VAL A 55 5.31 26.68 19.70
CA VAL A 55 4.94 25.43 20.40
C VAL A 55 5.95 24.34 20.05
N ILE A 56 6.25 24.17 18.76
CA ILE A 56 7.24 23.20 18.27
C ILE A 56 8.60 23.42 18.93
N ASP A 57 9.06 24.67 19.06
CA ASP A 57 10.35 25.02 19.67
C ASP A 57 10.49 24.57 21.13
N ARG A 58 9.36 24.30 21.81
CA ARG A 58 9.32 23.88 23.22
C ARG A 58 9.09 22.38 23.40
N LEU A 59 8.83 21.64 22.33
CA LEU A 59 8.59 20.21 22.40
C LEU A 59 9.81 19.49 22.95
N LYS A 60 9.53 18.41 23.69
CA LYS A 60 10.54 17.50 24.19
C LYS A 60 10.35 16.14 23.52
N PRO A 61 11.42 15.34 23.37
CA PRO A 61 11.28 14.00 22.84
C PRO A 61 10.29 13.17 23.67
N SER A 62 9.42 12.45 22.98
CA SER A 62 8.45 11.53 23.57
C SER A 62 9.14 10.28 24.13
N TRP A 63 8.36 9.34 24.65
CA TRP A 63 8.87 8.01 25.05
C TRP A 63 9.50 7.23 23.89
N ARG A 64 9.25 7.65 22.64
CA ARG A 64 9.86 7.10 21.41
C ARG A 64 11.10 7.87 20.98
N ASN A 65 11.50 8.90 21.72
CA ASN A 65 12.57 9.82 21.36
C ASN A 65 12.28 10.60 20.06
N GLU A 66 11.00 10.90 19.79
CA GLU A 66 10.53 11.67 18.63
C GLU A 66 9.84 12.97 19.09
N LEU A 67 9.83 14.01 18.24
CA LEU A 67 9.01 15.20 18.45
C LEU A 67 7.66 14.99 17.78
N GLU A 68 6.62 14.84 18.58
CA GLU A 68 5.32 14.39 18.09
C GLU A 68 4.43 15.59 17.69
N ILE A 69 3.90 15.57 16.46
CA ILE A 69 2.98 16.63 16.00
C ILE A 69 1.66 16.65 16.78
N THR A 70 1.22 15.51 17.31
CA THR A 70 0.07 15.40 18.22
C THR A 70 0.26 16.22 19.49
N GLU A 71 1.46 16.17 20.08
CA GLU A 71 1.81 16.97 21.25
C GLU A 71 1.83 18.47 20.90
N ALA A 72 2.42 18.83 19.76
CA ALA A 72 2.42 20.21 19.28
C ALA A 72 1.00 20.78 19.10
N LEU A 73 0.10 19.99 18.54
CA LEU A 73 -1.30 20.37 18.33
C LEU A 73 -2.06 20.46 19.66
N ASP A 74 -1.85 19.53 20.59
CA ASP A 74 -2.53 19.59 21.89
C ASP A 74 -2.02 20.77 22.73
N ASP A 75 -0.73 21.07 22.69
CA ASP A 75 -0.15 22.24 23.36
C ASP A 75 -0.63 23.55 22.74
N LEU A 76 -0.75 23.63 21.41
CA LEU A 76 -1.36 24.77 20.73
C LEU A 76 -2.80 24.98 21.21
N ARG A 77 -3.59 23.92 21.32
CA ARG A 77 -4.96 23.96 21.85
C ARG A 77 -4.98 24.42 23.31
N ARG A 78 -4.08 23.91 24.16
CA ARG A 78 -3.97 24.30 25.58
C ARG A 78 -3.55 25.76 25.76
N ALA A 79 -2.82 26.32 24.81
CA ALA A 79 -2.50 27.76 24.76
C ALA A 79 -3.70 28.64 24.36
N GLY A 80 -4.89 28.07 24.18
CA GLY A 80 -6.14 28.79 23.89
C GLY A 80 -6.47 28.93 22.41
N HIS A 81 -5.63 28.38 21.53
CA HIS A 81 -5.85 28.44 20.09
C HIS A 81 -6.90 27.43 19.64
N ARG A 82 -7.74 27.83 18.66
CA ARG A 82 -8.78 26.94 18.12
C ARG A 82 -8.23 26.03 17.04
N ILE A 83 -8.47 24.72 17.18
CA ILE A 83 -8.16 23.70 16.17
C ILE A 83 -9.47 23.11 15.65
N ARG A 84 -9.67 23.18 14.33
CA ARG A 84 -10.84 22.60 13.65
C ARG A 84 -10.49 21.25 13.05
N ALA A 85 -11.35 20.26 13.27
CA ALA A 85 -11.23 18.95 12.65
C ALA A 85 -12.13 18.87 11.40
N TYR A 86 -11.62 18.23 10.36
CA TYR A 86 -12.34 17.92 9.13
C TYR A 86 -12.26 16.42 8.88
N ARG A 87 -13.37 15.80 8.46
CA ARG A 87 -13.38 14.38 8.12
C ARG A 87 -12.99 14.19 6.67
N VAL A 88 -12.09 13.24 6.42
CA VAL A 88 -11.79 12.78 5.07
C VAL A 88 -12.94 11.89 4.59
N ASN A 89 -13.35 12.10 3.35
CA ASN A 89 -14.27 11.22 2.64
C ASN A 89 -13.46 10.36 1.66
N GLY A 90 -13.86 9.10 1.47
CA GLY A 90 -13.13 8.14 0.65
C GLY A 90 -12.19 7.27 1.48
N TRP A 91 -11.36 6.49 0.80
CA TRP A 91 -10.40 5.61 1.46
C TRP A 91 -9.15 6.39 1.90
N TRP A 92 -8.63 6.01 3.05
CA TRP A 92 -7.31 6.41 3.55
C TRP A 92 -6.62 5.17 4.08
N LYS A 93 -5.32 5.03 3.78
CA LYS A 93 -4.53 3.89 4.21
C LYS A 93 -3.13 4.36 4.58
N ASP A 94 -2.71 4.04 5.80
CA ASP A 94 -1.33 4.19 6.23
C ASP A 94 -0.53 2.96 5.80
N THR A 95 0.45 3.13 4.91
CA THR A 95 1.25 2.04 4.34
C THR A 95 2.51 1.77 5.17
N GLY A 96 2.36 1.68 6.49
CA GLY A 96 3.48 1.47 7.43
C GLY A 96 3.98 0.03 7.51
N ARG A 97 3.18 -0.96 7.09
CA ARG A 97 3.53 -2.39 7.09
C ARG A 97 3.34 -3.03 5.71
N PRO A 98 4.04 -4.14 5.41
CA PRO A 98 3.87 -4.88 4.16
C PRO A 98 2.41 -5.23 3.82
N GLU A 99 1.65 -5.70 4.80
CA GLU A 99 0.23 -6.01 4.64
C GLU A 99 -0.61 -4.78 4.27
N ASP A 100 -0.26 -3.61 4.81
CA ASP A 100 -0.96 -2.36 4.52
C ASP A 100 -0.72 -1.88 3.08
N ILE A 101 0.46 -2.18 2.52
CA ILE A 101 0.78 -1.91 1.11
C ILE A 101 -0.06 -2.82 0.19
N LEU A 102 -0.20 -4.10 0.53
CA LEU A 102 -1.04 -5.04 -0.23
C LEU A 102 -2.52 -4.62 -0.21
N ASP A 103 -3.00 -4.17 0.94
CA ASP A 103 -4.36 -3.62 1.07
C ASP A 103 -4.54 -2.34 0.25
N ALA A 104 -3.58 -1.41 0.29
CA ALA A 104 -3.62 -0.20 -0.53
C ALA A 104 -3.69 -0.55 -2.02
N ASN A 105 -2.90 -1.55 -2.46
CA ASN A 105 -2.95 -2.05 -3.82
C ASN A 105 -4.32 -2.65 -4.19
N ARG A 106 -4.98 -3.37 -3.27
CA ARG A 106 -6.35 -3.85 -3.50
C ARG A 106 -7.32 -2.69 -3.76
N LEU A 107 -7.29 -1.65 -2.92
CA LEU A 107 -8.13 -0.46 -3.09
C LEU A 107 -7.89 0.22 -4.45
N VAL A 108 -6.63 0.39 -4.85
CA VAL A 108 -6.28 0.95 -6.17
C VAL A 108 -6.80 0.09 -7.31
N LEU A 109 -6.74 -1.24 -7.16
CA LEU A 109 -7.19 -2.20 -8.17
C LEU A 109 -8.72 -2.35 -8.22
N GLU A 110 -9.44 -2.05 -7.14
CA GLU A 110 -10.91 -2.04 -7.12
C GLU A 110 -11.46 -1.01 -8.11
N ASP A 111 -10.88 0.19 -8.11
CA ASP A 111 -11.20 1.33 -8.98
C ASP A 111 -10.51 1.26 -10.36
N LEU A 112 -9.90 0.12 -10.72
CA LEU A 112 -9.15 -0.02 -11.97
C LEU A 112 -10.05 0.08 -13.21
N GLU A 113 -9.75 1.05 -14.06
CA GLU A 113 -10.25 1.10 -15.43
C GLU A 113 -9.44 0.16 -16.35
N PRO A 114 -10.08 -0.80 -17.04
CA PRO A 114 -9.39 -1.72 -17.95
C PRO A 114 -8.78 -0.99 -19.14
N ARG A 115 -7.57 -1.40 -19.56
CA ARG A 115 -6.89 -0.84 -20.73
C ARG A 115 -5.89 -1.82 -21.32
N MET A 116 -5.96 -2.05 -22.64
CA MET A 116 -5.14 -3.05 -23.32
C MET A 116 -4.25 -2.40 -24.38
N GLU A 117 -2.96 -2.22 -24.06
CA GLU A 117 -1.96 -1.63 -24.96
C GLU A 117 -0.83 -2.61 -25.34
N GLY A 118 -0.76 -3.75 -24.66
CA GLY A 118 0.15 -4.84 -24.99
C GLY A 118 -0.40 -5.80 -26.03
N LYS A 119 0.46 -6.73 -26.48
CA LYS A 119 0.11 -7.81 -27.41
C LYS A 119 -0.33 -9.05 -26.64
N VAL A 120 -1.45 -9.64 -27.04
CA VAL A 120 -1.94 -10.91 -26.50
C VAL A 120 -1.85 -11.96 -27.60
N GLU A 121 -1.09 -13.03 -27.36
CA GLU A 121 -0.95 -14.13 -28.32
C GLU A 121 -2.19 -15.03 -28.36
N VAL A 122 -2.40 -15.70 -29.49
CA VAL A 122 -3.48 -16.69 -29.64
C VAL A 122 -3.28 -17.80 -28.60
N GLY A 123 -4.34 -18.12 -27.86
CA GLY A 123 -4.31 -19.10 -26.78
C GLY A 123 -3.92 -18.54 -25.41
N ALA A 124 -3.69 -17.22 -25.28
CA ALA A 124 -3.69 -16.55 -24.00
C ALA A 124 -5.10 -16.05 -23.64
N GLU A 125 -5.42 -15.99 -22.35
CA GLU A 125 -6.73 -15.55 -21.87
C GLU A 125 -6.62 -14.36 -20.92
N ILE A 126 -7.51 -13.38 -21.07
CA ILE A 126 -7.66 -12.25 -20.16
C ILE A 126 -9.11 -12.17 -19.72
N ARG A 127 -9.33 -12.14 -18.40
CA ARG A 127 -10.67 -12.12 -17.78
C ARG A 127 -10.76 -11.02 -16.73
N GLY A 128 -11.90 -10.34 -16.64
CA GLY A 128 -12.14 -9.30 -15.64
C GLY A 128 -11.47 -7.95 -15.96
N ARG A 129 -11.32 -7.08 -14.95
CA ARG A 129 -10.73 -5.74 -15.11
C ARG A 129 -9.20 -5.83 -15.18
N VAL A 130 -8.63 -5.74 -16.37
CA VAL A 130 -7.18 -5.88 -16.55
C VAL A 130 -6.64 -4.69 -17.31
N ARG A 131 -5.49 -4.19 -16.85
CA ARG A 131 -4.69 -3.22 -17.58
C ARG A 131 -3.35 -3.82 -17.97
N VAL A 132 -2.99 -3.71 -19.24
CA VAL A 132 -1.71 -4.17 -19.79
C VAL A 132 -1.04 -3.02 -20.54
N GLY A 133 0.14 -2.62 -20.07
CA GLY A 133 0.92 -1.54 -20.65
C GLY A 133 1.50 -1.84 -22.04
N PRO A 134 1.97 -0.80 -22.76
CA PRO A 134 2.57 -0.95 -24.09
C PRO A 134 3.85 -1.80 -24.05
N GLY A 135 4.20 -2.43 -25.17
CA GLY A 135 5.40 -3.28 -25.26
C GLY A 135 5.28 -4.63 -24.55
N THR A 136 4.30 -4.80 -23.66
CA THR A 136 4.05 -6.07 -22.96
C THR A 136 3.50 -7.13 -23.89
N VAL A 137 4.00 -8.36 -23.76
CA VAL A 137 3.52 -9.54 -24.49
C VAL A 137 2.99 -10.60 -23.53
N VAL A 138 1.72 -10.97 -23.70
CA VAL A 138 1.10 -12.10 -23.02
C VAL A 138 1.16 -13.31 -23.95
N LYS A 139 2.00 -14.28 -23.59
CA LYS A 139 2.29 -15.46 -24.40
C LYS A 139 1.20 -16.52 -24.31
N ALA A 140 1.11 -17.36 -25.35
CA ALA A 140 0.15 -18.45 -25.42
C ALA A 140 0.16 -19.36 -24.18
N GLY A 141 -1.03 -19.80 -23.76
CA GLY A 141 -1.25 -20.63 -22.57
C GLY A 141 -1.21 -19.88 -21.24
N SER A 142 -0.96 -18.56 -21.26
CA SER A 142 -1.04 -17.73 -20.05
C SER A 142 -2.46 -17.23 -19.79
N VAL A 143 -2.79 -17.03 -18.51
CA VAL A 143 -4.09 -16.53 -18.07
C VAL A 143 -3.88 -15.34 -17.14
N ILE A 144 -4.56 -14.23 -17.41
CA ILE A 144 -4.62 -13.07 -16.53
C ILE A 144 -6.06 -12.88 -16.07
N GLN A 145 -6.28 -12.91 -14.77
CA GLN A 145 -7.59 -12.71 -14.14
C GLN A 145 -7.55 -11.47 -13.26
N GLY A 146 -8.37 -10.48 -13.61
CA GLY A 146 -8.46 -9.21 -12.91
C GLY A 146 -9.31 -9.24 -11.63
N PRO A 147 -9.25 -8.17 -10.81
CA PRO A 147 -8.55 -6.92 -11.10
C PRO A 147 -7.02 -7.06 -11.06
N ALA A 148 -6.33 -6.64 -12.13
CA ALA A 148 -4.87 -6.77 -12.24
C ALA A 148 -4.25 -5.72 -13.16
N ILE A 149 -3.05 -5.25 -12.83
CA ILE A 149 -2.25 -4.35 -13.67
C ILE A 149 -0.95 -5.04 -14.04
N ILE A 150 -0.58 -4.94 -15.32
CA ILE A 150 0.73 -5.29 -15.84
C ILE A 150 1.31 -4.05 -16.52
N GLY A 151 2.53 -3.69 -16.13
CA GLY A 151 3.28 -2.55 -16.63
C GLY A 151 3.67 -2.67 -18.11
N ARG A 152 4.57 -1.80 -18.55
CA ARG A 152 5.12 -1.84 -19.91
C ARG A 152 6.27 -2.83 -20.04
N ASP A 153 6.54 -3.25 -21.28
CA ASP A 153 7.71 -4.05 -21.65
C ASP A 153 7.85 -5.36 -20.84
N CYS A 154 6.73 -5.92 -20.38
CA CYS A 154 6.69 -7.17 -19.65
C CYS A 154 6.55 -8.38 -20.59
N VAL A 155 7.01 -9.54 -20.14
CA VAL A 155 6.78 -10.82 -20.82
C VAL A 155 6.07 -11.77 -19.88
N ILE A 156 4.79 -12.05 -20.16
CA ILE A 156 3.93 -12.91 -19.34
C ILE A 156 3.75 -14.26 -20.04
N GLY A 157 4.51 -15.25 -19.60
CA GLY A 157 4.45 -16.63 -20.05
C GLY A 157 5.69 -17.11 -20.80
N PRO A 158 5.58 -18.28 -21.46
CA PRO A 158 4.36 -19.07 -21.64
C PRO A 158 3.85 -19.70 -20.33
N ARG A 159 2.56 -20.07 -20.31
CA ARG A 159 1.90 -20.77 -19.19
C ARG A 159 2.01 -20.07 -17.82
N ALA A 160 1.96 -18.74 -17.81
CA ALA A 160 1.92 -17.98 -16.56
C ALA A 160 0.46 -17.71 -16.15
N ARG A 161 0.17 -17.73 -14.85
CA ARG A 161 -1.11 -17.32 -14.27
C ARG A 161 -0.90 -16.08 -13.42
N VAL A 162 -1.60 -15.01 -13.76
CA VAL A 162 -1.70 -13.80 -12.94
C VAL A 162 -3.12 -13.73 -12.42
N GLY A 163 -3.28 -13.92 -11.12
CA GLY A 163 -4.55 -13.89 -10.42
C GLY A 163 -4.97 -12.49 -9.96
N PRO A 164 -6.19 -12.37 -9.40
CA PRO A 164 -6.73 -11.11 -8.90
C PRO A 164 -5.82 -10.40 -7.90
N TYR A 165 -5.97 -9.07 -7.85
CA TYR A 165 -5.25 -8.16 -6.97
C TYR A 165 -3.73 -8.20 -7.13
N THR A 166 -3.27 -8.55 -8.33
CA THR A 166 -1.85 -8.57 -8.66
C THR A 166 -1.45 -7.33 -9.46
N ALA A 167 -0.39 -6.67 -9.04
CA ALA A 167 0.25 -5.58 -9.76
C ALA A 167 1.66 -5.99 -10.17
N ILE A 168 1.93 -6.03 -11.47
CA ILE A 168 3.23 -6.33 -12.05
C ILE A 168 3.78 -5.04 -12.66
N GLY A 169 4.90 -4.55 -12.14
CA GLY A 169 5.58 -3.37 -12.64
C GLY A 169 6.28 -3.61 -13.97
N ASP A 170 6.85 -2.53 -14.51
CA ASP A 170 7.48 -2.50 -15.83
C ASP A 170 8.64 -3.50 -15.95
N GLY A 171 8.93 -3.99 -17.15
CA GLY A 171 10.11 -4.81 -17.43
C GLY A 171 10.14 -6.19 -16.76
N CYS A 172 9.01 -6.66 -16.21
CA CYS A 172 8.96 -7.95 -15.53
C CYS A 172 8.82 -9.13 -16.49
N ARG A 173 9.37 -10.28 -16.09
CA ARG A 173 9.25 -11.54 -16.82
C ARG A 173 8.68 -12.64 -15.94
N LEU A 174 7.52 -13.17 -16.29
CA LEU A 174 6.86 -14.26 -15.57
C LEU A 174 6.87 -15.51 -16.47
N VAL A 175 7.51 -16.60 -16.06
CA VAL A 175 7.63 -17.82 -16.90
C VAL A 175 7.16 -19.03 -16.11
N GLY A 176 6.05 -19.64 -16.53
CA GLY A 176 5.45 -20.77 -15.80
C GLY A 176 5.00 -20.45 -14.37
N ALA A 177 4.98 -19.17 -13.99
CA ALA A 177 4.65 -18.71 -12.65
C ALA A 177 3.14 -18.64 -12.43
N ASP A 178 2.71 -18.91 -11.19
CA ASP A 178 1.34 -18.65 -10.70
C ASP A 178 1.44 -17.63 -9.56
N ILE A 179 0.94 -16.40 -9.78
CA ILE A 179 1.03 -15.30 -8.82
C ILE A 179 -0.33 -14.65 -8.59
N GLU A 180 -0.66 -14.36 -7.33
CA GLU A 180 -1.94 -13.77 -6.92
C GLU A 180 -1.78 -12.82 -5.73
N SER A 181 -2.63 -11.80 -5.60
CA SER A 181 -2.65 -10.89 -4.45
C SER A 181 -1.27 -10.34 -4.08
N SER A 182 -0.45 -10.00 -5.09
CA SER A 182 0.96 -9.68 -4.90
C SER A 182 1.37 -8.46 -5.72
N ILE A 183 2.44 -7.80 -5.30
CA ILE A 183 3.03 -6.66 -5.99
C ILE A 183 4.45 -7.03 -6.39
N VAL A 184 4.76 -6.89 -7.68
CA VAL A 184 6.12 -6.93 -8.22
C VAL A 184 6.45 -5.53 -8.70
N ILE A 185 7.45 -4.87 -8.11
CA ILE A 185 7.71 -3.44 -8.35
C ILE A 185 8.18 -3.14 -9.78
N GLY A 186 8.95 -4.04 -10.40
CA GLY A 186 9.48 -3.88 -11.75
C GLY A 186 10.81 -4.60 -11.97
N ASP A 187 11.23 -4.75 -13.22
CA ASP A 187 12.53 -5.28 -13.62
C ASP A 187 12.90 -6.61 -12.96
N SER A 188 11.91 -7.47 -12.71
CA SER A 188 12.04 -8.69 -11.93
C SER A 188 11.63 -9.93 -12.74
N GLU A 189 12.23 -11.06 -12.40
CA GLU A 189 11.92 -12.36 -13.02
C GLU A 189 11.29 -13.31 -12.01
N ILE A 190 10.10 -13.83 -12.34
CA ILE A 190 9.42 -14.87 -11.57
C ILE A 190 9.32 -16.11 -12.46
N ALA A 191 10.17 -17.09 -12.18
CA ALA A 191 10.30 -18.33 -12.95
C ALA A 191 10.31 -19.53 -12.00
N THR A 192 9.15 -19.85 -11.45
CA THR A 192 8.96 -20.94 -10.49
C THR A 192 7.59 -21.60 -10.69
N PRO A 193 7.48 -22.94 -10.56
CA PRO A 193 6.18 -23.63 -10.56
C PRO A 193 5.41 -23.42 -9.24
N THR A 194 6.08 -22.87 -8.22
CA THR A 194 5.50 -22.60 -6.90
C THR A 194 4.57 -21.40 -6.96
N LYS A 195 3.37 -21.52 -6.41
CA LYS A 195 2.41 -20.41 -6.36
C LYS A 195 2.91 -19.31 -5.41
N VAL A 196 2.93 -18.06 -5.87
CA VAL A 196 3.30 -16.87 -5.10
C VAL A 196 2.04 -16.09 -4.71
N VAL A 197 1.82 -15.88 -3.42
CA VAL A 197 0.61 -15.22 -2.89
C VAL A 197 0.96 -14.19 -1.83
N ASN A 198 0.16 -13.13 -1.69
CA ASN A 198 0.32 -12.13 -0.62
C ASN A 198 1.77 -11.64 -0.47
N SER A 199 2.42 -11.33 -1.59
CA SER A 199 3.86 -11.06 -1.63
C SER A 199 4.18 -9.66 -2.11
N LEU A 200 5.24 -9.07 -1.53
CA LEU A 200 5.85 -7.83 -1.99
C LEU A 200 7.24 -8.16 -2.52
N ILE A 201 7.44 -7.91 -3.81
CA ILE A 201 8.67 -8.27 -4.52
C ILE A 201 9.30 -6.99 -5.06
N GLY A 202 10.45 -6.64 -4.49
CA GLY A 202 11.24 -5.48 -4.88
C GLY A 202 11.70 -5.52 -6.34
N ARG A 203 12.27 -4.40 -6.79
CA ARG A 203 12.83 -4.27 -8.14
C ARG A 203 14.08 -5.15 -8.30
N HIS A 204 14.41 -5.55 -9.52
CA HIS A 204 15.63 -6.31 -9.82
C HIS A 204 15.75 -7.62 -9.04
N THR A 205 14.61 -8.27 -8.81
CA THR A 205 14.52 -9.49 -8.00
C THR A 205 14.23 -10.70 -8.87
N SER A 206 14.88 -11.82 -8.53
CA SER A 206 14.67 -13.11 -9.18
C SER A 206 14.07 -14.11 -8.21
N ILE A 207 12.90 -14.66 -8.55
CA ILE A 207 12.27 -15.77 -7.84
C ILE A 207 12.31 -16.99 -8.75
N LEU A 208 13.19 -17.93 -8.42
CA LEU A 208 13.52 -19.08 -9.27
C LEU A 208 13.12 -20.39 -8.57
N SER A 209 12.92 -21.46 -9.33
CA SER A 209 12.69 -22.78 -8.76
C SER A 209 13.99 -23.37 -8.19
N ALA A 210 13.94 -23.89 -6.96
CA ALA A 210 14.88 -24.89 -6.47
C ALA A 210 14.46 -26.29 -6.97
N LYS A 211 15.41 -27.22 -7.09
CA LYS A 211 15.09 -28.63 -7.33
C LYS A 211 14.46 -29.26 -6.06
N ASP A 212 13.54 -30.21 -6.26
CA ASP A 212 13.05 -31.15 -5.23
C ASP A 212 12.11 -30.60 -4.14
N ARG A 213 11.38 -29.50 -4.38
CA ARG A 213 10.36 -29.02 -3.44
C ARG A 213 8.93 -29.30 -3.90
N GLN A 214 8.09 -29.74 -2.97
CA GLN A 214 6.67 -29.98 -3.21
C GLN A 214 5.91 -28.66 -3.42
N PRO A 215 4.87 -28.64 -4.29
CA PRO A 215 4.10 -27.44 -4.58
C PRO A 215 3.25 -27.03 -3.37
N ALA A 216 3.74 -26.08 -2.58
CA ALA A 216 2.97 -25.34 -1.58
C ALA A 216 3.02 -23.85 -1.94
N GLY A 217 1.90 -23.12 -1.77
CA GLY A 217 1.89 -21.67 -1.98
C GLY A 217 2.82 -20.96 -1.00
N GLN A 218 3.54 -19.95 -1.47
CA GLN A 218 4.48 -19.17 -0.66
C GLN A 218 4.10 -17.69 -0.61
N SER A 219 4.30 -17.08 0.56
CA SER A 219 4.19 -15.65 0.80
C SER A 219 5.56 -15.10 1.17
N LEU A 220 5.96 -14.03 0.49
CA LEU A 220 7.33 -13.52 0.50
C LEU A 220 7.33 -12.00 0.59
N ILE A 221 8.22 -11.46 1.41
CA ILE A 221 8.62 -10.05 1.36
C ILE A 221 10.08 -10.05 0.95
N VAL A 222 10.34 -9.67 -0.29
CA VAL A 222 11.67 -9.71 -0.89
C VAL A 222 12.09 -8.29 -1.22
N GLY A 223 13.22 -7.87 -0.65
CA GLY A 223 13.83 -6.57 -0.93
C GLY A 223 14.30 -6.45 -2.39
N GLU A 224 14.79 -5.26 -2.73
CA GLU A 224 15.39 -5.00 -4.04
C GLU A 224 16.68 -5.82 -4.23
N ASN A 225 17.05 -6.09 -5.49
CA ASN A 225 18.31 -6.74 -5.86
C ASN A 225 18.52 -8.11 -5.20
N SER A 226 17.43 -8.85 -5.02
CA SER A 226 17.44 -10.10 -4.27
C SER A 226 17.22 -11.30 -5.19
N THR A 227 17.77 -12.46 -4.81
CA THR A 227 17.48 -13.73 -5.50
C THR A 227 16.99 -14.74 -4.47
N ALA A 228 15.82 -15.32 -4.73
CA ALA A 228 15.23 -16.36 -3.91
C ALA A 228 15.02 -17.62 -4.75
N TYR A 229 15.38 -18.77 -4.18
CA TYR A 229 15.13 -20.09 -4.77
C TYR A 229 14.04 -20.79 -3.96
N LEU A 230 12.88 -20.98 -4.60
CA LEU A 230 11.68 -21.54 -3.97
C LEU A 230 11.54 -23.02 -4.19
#